data_AF-A0A366DS52-F1
#
_entry.id   AF-A0A366DS52-F1
#
_cell.length_a   1.000
_cell.length_b   1.000
_cell.length_c   1.000
_cell.angle_alpha   90.00
_cell.angle_beta   90.00
_cell.angle_gamma   90.00
#
_symmetry.space_group_name_H-M   'P 1'
#
loop_
_entity.id
_entity.type
_entity.pdbx_description
1 polymer ?
#
loop_
_entity_poly.entity_id
_entity_poly.type
_entity_poly.pdbx_seq_one_letter_code
_entity_poly.pdbx_strand_id
1 'polypeptide(L)'
;MVGIDVDTTNNEVAVSDGYIYKGGEKHFIEGIYFNLDTDKQFEVVYDLYITINSNNDFIYELEKTYLDEGAMPCYTGDNKLFLTFVSVKLGIDGSFFEGHVTKIVDSEEMVENQEDKPETR
;
A
#
# COMPACT_ATOMS: atom_id res chain seq x y z
N MET A 1 -3.10 -1.69 12.31
CA MET A 1 -2.62 -0.34 11.95
C MET A 1 -3.80 0.59 12.11
N VAL A 2 -3.60 1.87 12.40
CA VAL A 2 -4.68 2.84 12.67
C VAL A 2 -4.31 4.19 12.10
N GLY A 3 -5.30 4.88 11.50
CA GLY A 3 -5.16 6.22 10.95
C GLY A 3 -4.33 6.30 9.66
N ILE A 4 -4.03 5.16 9.02
CA ILE A 4 -3.35 5.13 7.73
C ILE A 4 -4.42 5.03 6.64
N ASP A 5 -4.63 6.14 5.94
CA ASP A 5 -5.46 6.24 4.75
C ASP A 5 -4.59 6.21 3.50
N VAL A 6 -5.10 5.57 2.46
CA VAL A 6 -4.47 5.53 1.13
C VAL A 6 -5.45 6.14 0.13
N ASP A 7 -5.00 7.20 -0.52
CA ASP A 7 -5.66 7.77 -1.68
C ASP A 7 -4.82 7.45 -2.93
N THR A 8 -5.46 6.80 -3.89
CA THR A 8 -4.85 6.48 -5.19
C THR A 8 -5.64 7.16 -6.28
N THR A 9 -4.96 8.01 -7.05
CA THR A 9 -5.50 8.56 -8.29
C THR A 9 -4.69 8.05 -9.47
N ASN A 10 -5.09 8.40 -10.70
CA ASN A 10 -4.42 7.92 -11.91
C ASN A 10 -2.93 8.34 -12.03
N ASN A 11 -2.51 9.36 -11.27
CA ASN A 11 -1.18 9.98 -11.42
C ASN A 11 -0.38 10.04 -10.11
N GLU A 12 -0.96 9.68 -8.98
CA GLU A 12 -0.33 9.82 -7.67
C GLU A 12 -0.92 8.86 -6.65
N VAL A 13 -0.10 8.53 -5.66
CA VAL A 13 -0.49 7.83 -4.44
C VAL A 13 -0.11 8.69 -3.25
N ALA A 14 -1.06 8.92 -2.37
CA ALA A 14 -0.86 9.58 -1.09
C ALA A 14 -1.23 8.62 0.04
N VAL A 15 -0.32 8.49 1.00
CA VAL A 15 -0.51 7.71 2.22
C VAL A 15 -0.37 8.65 3.41
N SER A 16 -1.37 8.68 4.30
CA SER A 16 -1.32 9.53 5.48
C SER A 16 -0.33 9.02 6.52
N ASP A 17 0.07 9.91 7.43
CA ASP A 17 0.68 9.54 8.70
C ASP A 17 -0.22 8.57 9.47
N GLY A 18 0.37 7.66 10.24
CA GLY A 18 -0.44 6.81 11.11
C GLY A 18 0.39 5.96 12.05
N TYR A 19 -0.21 4.87 12.51
CA TYR A 19 0.42 4.00 13.51
C TYR A 19 0.30 2.51 13.21
N ILE A 20 1.39 1.80 13.46
CA ILE A 20 1.47 0.34 13.38
C ILE A 20 1.60 -0.24 14.78
N TYR A 21 0.76 -1.24 15.08
CA TYR A 21 0.78 -1.95 16.36
C TYR A 21 1.49 -3.29 16.21
N LYS A 22 2.55 -3.52 16.97
CA LYS A 22 3.32 -4.77 16.97
C LYS A 22 3.73 -5.12 18.38
N GLY A 23 3.34 -6.31 18.85
CA GLY A 23 3.69 -6.77 20.20
C GLY A 23 3.13 -5.89 21.34
N GLY A 24 2.05 -5.15 21.10
CA GLY A 24 1.48 -4.20 22.06
C GLY A 24 2.12 -2.80 22.04
N GLU A 25 3.18 -2.60 21.27
CA GLU A 25 3.82 -1.30 21.07
C GLU A 25 3.20 -0.56 19.88
N LYS A 26 3.12 0.77 20.01
CA LYS A 26 2.60 1.68 19.00
C LYS A 26 3.78 2.38 18.31
N HIS A 27 3.93 2.17 17.01
CA HIS A 27 4.99 2.76 16.20
C HIS A 27 4.39 3.79 15.26
N PHE A 28 4.94 5.00 15.25
CA PHE A 28 4.57 6.01 14.26
C PHE A 28 5.21 5.66 12.92
N ILE A 29 4.47 5.91 11.84
CA ILE A 29 4.99 5.88 10.48
C ILE A 29 4.57 7.17 9.78
N GLU A 30 5.54 7.87 9.20
CA GLU A 30 5.33 9.09 8.43
C GLU A 30 4.72 8.73 7.08
N GLY A 31 3.70 9.47 6.68
CA GLY A 31 3.03 9.35 5.39
C GLY A 31 3.99 9.59 4.23
N ILE A 32 3.60 9.07 3.07
CA ILE A 32 4.40 9.19 1.86
C ILE A 32 3.51 9.60 0.69
N TYR A 33 4.11 10.36 -0.22
CA TYR A 33 3.49 10.75 -1.47
C TYR A 33 4.44 10.44 -2.61
N PHE A 34 3.93 9.84 -3.69
CA PHE A 34 4.70 9.62 -4.90
C PHE A 34 3.84 9.71 -6.16
N ASN A 35 4.48 10.14 -7.25
CA ASN A 35 3.85 10.21 -8.56
C ASN A 35 3.92 8.86 -9.27
N LEU A 36 2.92 8.62 -10.12
CA LEU A 36 2.80 7.46 -10.97
C LEU A 36 3.11 7.86 -12.42
N ASP A 37 4.37 7.64 -12.81
CA ASP A 37 4.81 7.93 -14.18
C ASP A 37 4.59 6.71 -15.09
N THR A 38 3.86 6.94 -16.19
CA THR A 38 3.72 5.99 -17.29
C THR A 38 5.02 5.87 -18.08
N ASP A 39 5.18 4.75 -18.78
CA ASP A 39 6.24 4.58 -19.76
C ASP A 39 5.62 4.33 -21.15
N LYS A 40 6.34 4.74 -22.20
CA LYS A 40 5.84 4.65 -23.59
C LYS A 40 6.07 3.27 -24.22
N GLN A 41 6.90 2.44 -23.60
CA GLN A 41 7.34 1.15 -24.14
C GLN A 41 6.88 0.00 -23.24
N PHE A 42 6.86 0.19 -21.93
CA PHE A 42 6.56 -0.87 -20.97
C PHE A 42 5.37 -0.52 -20.07
N GLU A 43 4.62 -1.54 -19.66
CA GLU A 43 3.75 -1.38 -18.50
C GLU A 43 4.61 -1.20 -17.24
N VAL A 44 4.13 -0.40 -16.30
CA VAL A 44 4.88 -0.07 -15.08
C VAL A 44 4.07 -0.50 -13.87
N VAL A 45 4.70 -1.22 -12.95
CA VAL A 45 4.13 -1.56 -11.63
C VAL A 45 4.86 -0.77 -10.56
N TYR A 46 4.08 -0.17 -9.66
CA TYR A 46 4.58 0.43 -8.43
C TYR A 46 4.08 -0.38 -7.25
N ASP A 47 5.00 -0.95 -6.48
CA ASP A 47 4.71 -1.64 -5.24
C ASP A 47 5.26 -0.84 -4.06
N LEU A 48 4.38 -0.47 -3.14
CA LEU A 48 4.73 0.14 -1.88
C LEU A 48 4.68 -0.93 -0.79
N TYR A 49 5.81 -1.16 -0.15
CA TYR A 49 5.95 -2.07 0.98
C TYR A 49 6.05 -1.30 2.28
N ILE A 50 5.50 -1.88 3.35
CA ILE A 50 5.87 -1.54 4.72
C ILE A 50 6.91 -2.55 5.16
N THR A 51 8.09 -2.07 5.56
CA THR A 51 9.19 -2.91 6.04
C THR A 51 9.66 -2.48 7.41
N ILE A 52 10.45 -3.34 8.05
CA ILE A 52 11.06 -3.08 9.36
C ILE A 52 12.57 -3.00 9.15
N ASN A 53 13.15 -1.85 9.48
CA ASN A 53 14.59 -1.61 9.32
C ASN A 53 15.42 -2.25 10.46
N SER A 54 16.75 -2.09 10.40
CA SER A 54 17.68 -2.60 11.41
C SER A 54 17.47 -2.03 12.82
N ASN A 55 16.84 -0.85 12.93
CA ASN A 55 16.52 -0.20 14.19
C ASN A 55 15.14 -0.63 14.73
N ASN A 56 14.47 -1.56 14.04
CA ASN A 56 13.11 -2.02 14.33
C ASN A 56 12.04 -0.92 14.14
N ASP A 57 12.33 0.10 13.32
CA ASP A 57 11.36 1.10 12.89
C ASP A 57 10.62 0.62 11.65
N PHE A 58 9.35 1.03 11.53
CA PHE A 58 8.55 0.81 10.34
C PHE A 58 8.79 1.93 9.32
N ILE A 59 9.05 1.55 8.08
CA ILE A 59 9.29 2.48 6.97
C ILE A 59 8.56 2.03 5.71
N TYR A 60 8.35 2.97 4.79
CA TYR A 60 7.87 2.68 3.45
C TYR A 60 9.04 2.44 2.48
N GLU A 61 8.91 1.44 1.63
CA GLU A 61 9.84 1.17 0.52
C GLU A 61 9.05 1.04 -0.78
N LEU A 62 9.37 1.88 -1.75
CA LEU A 62 8.72 1.90 -3.06
C LEU A 62 9.62 1.22 -4.09
N GLU A 63 9.08 0.23 -4.79
CA GLU A 63 9.71 -0.37 -5.95
C GLU A 63 8.92 -0.05 -7.22
N LYS A 64 9.64 0.34 -8.27
CA LYS A 64 9.11 0.57 -9.62
C LYS A 64 9.66 -0.50 -10.55
N THR A 65 8.78 -1.31 -11.13
CA THR A 65 9.13 -2.38 -12.05
C THR A 65 8.59 -2.08 -13.43
N TYR A 66 9.46 -2.18 -14.45
CA TYR A 66 9.05 -2.18 -15.85
C TYR A 66 8.79 -3.62 -16.27
N LEU A 67 7.58 -3.91 -16.73
CA LEU A 67 7.21 -5.25 -17.17
C LEU A 67 7.72 -5.47 -18.60
N ASP A 68 8.92 -6.06 -18.71
CA ASP A 68 9.38 -6.76 -19.90
C ASP A 68 9.14 -8.27 -19.75
N GLU A 69 9.22 -9.04 -20.84
CA GLU A 69 8.80 -10.46 -20.92
C GLU A 69 9.44 -11.43 -19.90
N GLY A 70 10.33 -10.96 -19.00
CA GLY A 70 10.89 -11.74 -17.90
C GLY A 70 10.85 -11.08 -16.51
N ALA A 71 10.44 -9.81 -16.39
CA ALA A 71 10.40 -9.11 -15.11
C ALA A 71 9.10 -9.40 -14.34
N MET A 72 9.24 -9.95 -13.13
CA MET A 72 8.14 -10.05 -12.18
C MET A 72 8.43 -9.12 -10.99
N PRO A 73 7.47 -8.27 -10.59
CA PRO A 73 7.63 -7.44 -9.41
C PRO A 73 7.77 -8.33 -8.18
N CYS A 74 8.80 -8.08 -7.38
CA CYS A 74 9.00 -8.78 -6.12
C CYS A 74 9.88 -7.93 -5.20
N TYR A 75 9.54 -7.93 -3.91
CA TYR A 75 10.37 -7.27 -2.91
C TYR A 75 11.76 -7.92 -2.85
N THR A 76 12.80 -7.11 -3.06
CA THR A 76 14.21 -7.58 -3.01
C THR A 76 15.06 -6.82 -2.01
N GLY A 77 14.45 -5.95 -1.20
CA GLY A 77 15.14 -5.15 -0.19
C GLY A 77 15.74 -5.97 0.96
N ASP A 78 16.72 -5.36 1.64
CA ASP A 78 17.41 -5.96 2.78
C ASP A 78 16.58 -5.90 4.09
N ASN A 79 15.56 -5.03 4.13
CA ASN A 79 14.72 -4.86 5.30
C ASN A 79 13.70 -5.99 5.44
N LYS A 80 13.22 -6.22 6.66
CA LYS A 80 12.23 -7.27 6.86
C LYS A 80 10.87 -6.81 6.33
N LEU A 81 10.39 -7.45 5.27
CA LEU A 81 9.04 -7.20 4.76
C LEU A 81 7.98 -7.46 5.84
N PHE A 82 7.14 -6.46 6.10
CA PHE A 82 5.99 -6.59 6.99
C PHE A 82 4.70 -6.77 6.18
N LEU A 83 4.49 -5.95 5.15
CA LEU A 83 3.28 -5.96 4.33
C LEU A 83 3.56 -5.38 2.93
N THR A 84 3.06 -6.03 1.89
CA THR A 84 2.83 -5.36 0.59
C THR A 84 1.58 -4.50 0.76
N PHE A 85 1.73 -3.18 0.69
CA PHE A 85 0.71 -2.25 1.17
C PHE A 85 -0.10 -1.60 0.04
N VAL A 86 0.56 -1.22 -1.04
CA VAL A 86 -0.07 -0.75 -2.28
C VAL A 86 0.60 -1.42 -3.47
N SER A 87 -0.18 -1.81 -4.47
CA SER A 87 0.28 -2.30 -5.76
C SER A 87 -0.62 -1.71 -6.84
N VAL A 88 -0.04 -0.92 -7.73
CA VAL A 88 -0.74 -0.30 -8.85
C VAL A 88 0.04 -0.54 -10.14
N LYS A 89 -0.69 -0.70 -11.24
CA LYS A 89 -0.13 -0.90 -12.57
C LYS A 89 -0.60 0.18 -13.53
N LEU A 90 0.33 0.73 -14.30
CA LEU A 90 0.08 1.65 -15.38
C LEU A 90 0.30 0.97 -16.73
N GLY A 91 -0.70 1.02 -17.60
CA GLY A 91 -0.59 0.60 -18.98
C GLY A 91 0.16 1.62 -19.85
N ILE A 92 0.68 1.15 -20.98
CA ILE A 92 1.40 1.98 -21.98
C ILE A 92 0.53 3.10 -22.59
N ASP A 93 -0.79 2.94 -22.55
CA ASP A 93 -1.80 3.90 -23.02
C ASP A 93 -2.21 4.91 -21.93
N GLY A 94 -1.60 4.83 -20.74
CA GLY A 94 -1.95 5.61 -19.57
C GLY A 94 -3.15 5.07 -18.80
N SER A 95 -3.61 3.85 -19.10
CA SER A 95 -4.59 3.18 -18.25
C SER A 95 -4.03 2.93 -16.85
N PHE A 96 -4.87 3.12 -15.84
CA PHE A 96 -4.55 2.87 -14.44
C PHE A 96 -5.28 1.63 -13.97
N PHE A 97 -4.55 0.71 -13.35
CA PHE A 97 -5.09 -0.50 -12.74
C PHE A 97 -4.69 -0.55 -11.28
N GLU A 98 -5.68 -0.44 -10.40
CA GLU A 98 -5.50 -0.74 -8.99
C GLU A 98 -5.34 -2.25 -8.83
N GLY A 99 -4.14 -2.70 -8.46
CA GLY A 99 -3.86 -4.12 -8.22
C GLY A 99 -4.34 -4.52 -6.84
N HIS A 100 -3.72 -3.96 -5.81
CA HIS A 100 -4.20 -4.08 -4.45
C HIS A 100 -3.90 -2.79 -3.68
N VAL A 101 -4.86 -2.33 -2.90
CA VAL A 101 -4.67 -1.27 -1.90
C VAL A 101 -5.17 -1.82 -0.58
N THR A 102 -4.29 -2.00 0.39
CA THR A 102 -4.70 -2.44 1.72
C THR A 102 -5.38 -1.29 2.44
N LYS A 103 -6.72 -1.31 2.48
CA LYS A 103 -7.51 -0.40 3.29
C LYS A 103 -7.52 -0.86 4.74
N ILE A 104 -7.26 0.07 5.65
CA ILE A 104 -7.18 -0.22 7.07
C ILE A 104 -8.32 0.49 7.76
N VAL A 105 -9.39 -0.26 8.03
CA VAL A 105 -10.51 0.20 8.84
C VAL A 105 -10.19 0.01 10.32
N ASP A 106 -10.56 0.99 11.14
CA ASP A 106 -10.45 0.85 12.58
C ASP A 106 -11.39 -0.26 13.06
N SER A 107 -10.95 -1.05 14.04
CA SER A 107 -11.75 -2.19 14.51
C SER A 107 -13.08 -1.78 15.13
N GLU A 108 -13.18 -0.55 15.65
CA GLU A 108 -14.43 0.00 16.20
C GLU A 108 -15.48 0.27 15.10
N GLU A 109 -15.06 0.77 13.92
CA GLU A 109 -15.96 0.97 12.76
C GLU A 109 -16.49 -0.36 12.18
N MET A 110 -15.76 -1.47 12.36
CA MET A 110 -16.21 -2.79 11.91
C MET A 110 -17.30 -3.40 12.80
N VAL A 111 -17.39 -3.00 14.08
CA VAL A 111 -18.42 -3.51 15.00
C VAL A 111 -19.77 -2.84 14.72
N GLU A 112 -19.79 -1.51 14.49
CA GLU A 112 -21.04 -0.78 14.17
C GLU A 112 -21.69 -1.27 12.87
N ASN A 113 -20.90 -1.61 11.84
CA ASN A 113 -21.42 -2.10 10.55
C ASN A 113 -21.98 -3.54 10.58
N GLN A 114 -21.84 -4.27 11.69
CA GLN A 114 -22.44 -5.59 11.86
C GLN A 114 -23.76 -5.57 12.64
N GLU A 115 -24.03 -4.52 13.43
CA GLU A 115 -25.28 -4.38 14.18
C GLU A 115 -26.46 -3.92 13.30
N ASP A 116 -26.18 -3.41 12.09
CA ASP A 116 -27.18 -2.85 11.18
C ASP A 116 -27.73 -3.82 10.12
N LYS A 117 -27.44 -5.13 10.24
CA LYS A 117 -28.16 -6.14 9.44
C LYS A 117 -29.46 -6.52 10.15
N PRO A 118 -30.65 -6.10 9.67
CA PRO A 118 -31.89 -6.65 10.20
C PRO A 118 -31.88 -8.16 9.94
N GLU A 119 -32.03 -8.95 11.01
CA GLU A 119 -32.33 -10.36 10.92
C GLU A 119 -33.55 -10.54 10.02
N THR A 120 -33.32 -11.10 8.83
CA THR A 120 -34.40 -11.49 7.93
C THR A 120 -35.06 -12.72 8.55
N ARG A 121 -36.20 -12.49 9.19
CA ARG A 121 -37.18 -13.52 9.55
C ARG A 121 -38.03 -13.91 8.35
#